data_AF-A0A814LU38-F1
#
_entry.id   AF-A0A814LU38-F1
#
_cell.length_a   1.000
_cell.length_b   1.000
_cell.length_c   1.000
_cell.angle_alpha   90.00
_cell.angle_beta   90.00
_cell.angle_gamma   90.00
#
_symmetry.space_group_name_H-M   'P 1'
#
loop_
_entity.id
_entity.type
_entity.pdbx_description
1 polymer ?
#
loop_
_entity_poly.entity_id
_entity_poly.type
_entity_poly.pdbx_seq_one_letter_code
_entity_poly.pdbx_strand_id
1 'polypeptide(L)'
;MLSETIIVLKTDLYGTVDLIDKQSIGCRFLGFLAYETFGCCYMSLVLQAFYRLIRVVYSKYKFLQSFSFNLICIVLQWIIYFLLLLPSYFWPGPLYSFHESAYYCGIPYEKVFGLSYTVMNIFFFPIIYLTIMYGRLLYFIHHQAASQLSGARQRRKAQRDLMITRRILFTLIALTLPGLPNLIFAFMTNIDVHLSGSYYMYRIQFMGPTVTVFIFSILIIFINPQIKQILIKLKFCGNQIVPIESTMRELQQPSILQPTQVQI
;
A
#
# COMPACT_ATOMS: atom_id res chain seq x y z
N MET A 1 -0.63 -21.24 32.77
CA MET A 1 -0.42 -19.79 32.54
C MET A 1 -0.60 -19.38 31.08
N LEU A 2 0.24 -19.82 30.12
CA LEU A 2 0.10 -19.40 28.71
C LEU A 2 -1.28 -19.69 28.07
N SER A 3 -1.91 -20.81 28.44
CA SER A 3 -3.27 -21.16 27.97
C SER A 3 -4.32 -20.13 28.42
N GLU A 4 -4.24 -19.66 29.67
CA GLU A 4 -5.21 -18.72 30.22
C GLU A 4 -4.99 -17.31 29.69
N THR A 5 -3.74 -16.89 29.46
CA THR A 5 -3.45 -15.60 28.83
C THR A 5 -3.94 -15.57 27.38
N ILE A 6 -3.84 -16.69 26.66
CA ILE A 6 -4.40 -16.82 25.29
C ILE A 6 -5.92 -16.78 25.33
N ILE A 7 -6.56 -17.42 26.32
CA ILE A 7 -8.02 -17.38 26.48
C ILE A 7 -8.48 -15.96 26.77
N VAL A 8 -7.86 -15.25 27.74
CA VAL A 8 -8.20 -13.86 28.07
C VAL A 8 -7.97 -12.91 26.90
N LEU A 9 -6.87 -13.06 26.14
CA LEU A 9 -6.67 -12.28 24.91
C LEU A 9 -7.76 -12.59 23.86
N LYS A 10 -8.21 -13.85 23.78
CA LYS A 10 -9.31 -14.25 22.90
C LYS A 10 -10.63 -13.63 23.35
N THR A 11 -10.89 -13.61 24.65
CA THR A 11 -12.12 -13.04 25.21
C THR A 11 -12.15 -11.51 25.09
N ASP A 12 -11.00 -10.85 25.28
CA ASP A 12 -10.89 -9.38 25.24
C ASP A 12 -10.80 -8.82 23.81
N LEU A 13 -10.13 -9.50 22.86
CA LEU A 13 -10.09 -9.04 21.47
C LEU A 13 -11.37 -9.38 20.69
N TYR A 14 -12.07 -10.46 21.06
CA TYR A 14 -13.24 -10.92 20.29
C TYR A 14 -14.58 -10.71 20.98
N GLY A 15 -14.60 -10.42 22.29
CA GLY A 15 -15.82 -10.26 23.08
C GLY A 15 -16.64 -11.55 23.13
N THR A 16 -17.10 -11.95 24.29
CA THR A 16 -18.20 -12.92 24.45
C THR A 16 -19.53 -12.30 24.03
N VAL A 17 -19.58 -11.67 22.86
CA VAL A 17 -20.84 -11.35 22.19
C VAL A 17 -21.27 -12.64 21.53
N ASP A 18 -22.43 -13.13 21.93
CA ASP A 18 -22.99 -14.42 21.57
C ASP A 18 -22.56 -14.90 20.18
N LEU A 19 -21.97 -16.10 20.16
CA LEU A 19 -21.68 -16.91 18.97
C LEU A 19 -22.93 -17.17 18.09
N ILE A 20 -24.09 -16.61 18.43
CA ILE A 20 -25.37 -16.64 17.72
C ILE A 20 -25.50 -15.46 16.75
N ASP A 21 -24.76 -14.36 16.93
CA ASP A 21 -24.66 -13.27 15.95
C ASP A 21 -23.46 -13.47 14.99
N LYS A 22 -23.05 -14.73 14.78
CA LYS A 22 -21.99 -15.15 13.84
C LYS A 22 -22.26 -14.82 12.36
N GLN A 23 -23.49 -14.45 12.04
CA GLN A 23 -23.87 -13.93 10.72
C GLN A 23 -24.15 -12.41 10.73
N SER A 24 -23.78 -11.72 11.81
CA SER A 24 -24.01 -10.30 12.00
C SER A 24 -23.56 -9.49 10.79
N ILE A 25 -24.34 -8.46 10.51
CA ILE A 25 -24.04 -7.43 9.52
C ILE A 25 -22.61 -6.88 9.75
N GLY A 26 -22.14 -6.84 11.01
CA GLY A 26 -20.79 -6.44 11.39
C GLY A 26 -19.69 -7.30 10.77
N CYS A 27 -19.81 -8.64 10.85
CA CYS A 27 -18.81 -9.53 10.26
C CYS A 27 -18.71 -9.37 8.74
N ARG A 28 -19.88 -9.25 8.07
CA ARG A 28 -19.93 -9.03 6.62
C ARG A 28 -19.28 -7.72 6.22
N PHE A 29 -19.58 -6.66 6.96
CA PHE A 29 -19.03 -5.33 6.73
C PHE A 29 -17.52 -5.28 6.97
N LEU A 30 -17.04 -5.89 8.07
CA LEU A 30 -15.60 -5.96 8.38
C LEU A 30 -14.83 -6.76 7.31
N GLY A 31 -15.38 -7.90 6.90
CA GLY A 31 -14.84 -8.68 5.78
C GLY A 31 -14.74 -7.84 4.52
N PHE A 32 -15.85 -7.23 4.10
CA PHE A 32 -15.89 -6.34 2.93
C PHE A 32 -14.85 -5.21 3.02
N LEU A 33 -14.79 -4.48 4.14
CA LEU A 33 -13.81 -3.41 4.35
C LEU A 33 -12.35 -3.89 4.28
N ALA A 34 -12.06 -5.09 4.79
CA ALA A 34 -10.71 -5.64 4.70
C ALA A 34 -10.28 -5.88 3.24
N TYR A 35 -11.14 -6.53 2.43
CA TYR A 35 -10.87 -6.76 1.02
C TYR A 35 -10.82 -5.46 0.20
N GLU A 36 -11.73 -4.52 0.48
CA GLU A 36 -11.72 -3.16 -0.08
C GLU A 36 -10.40 -2.44 0.20
N THR A 37 -9.92 -2.50 1.45
CA THR A 37 -8.65 -1.88 1.85
C THR A 37 -7.47 -2.47 1.07
N PHE A 38 -7.40 -3.79 0.92
CA PHE A 38 -6.35 -4.42 0.12
C PHE A 38 -6.39 -3.98 -1.33
N GLY A 39 -7.57 -3.97 -1.94
CA GLY A 39 -7.75 -3.51 -3.30
C GLY A 39 -7.39 -2.04 -3.50
N CYS A 40 -7.78 -1.16 -2.58
CA CYS A 40 -7.39 0.24 -2.55
C CYS A 40 -5.86 0.43 -2.44
N CYS A 41 -5.17 -0.42 -1.67
CA CYS A 41 -3.71 -0.44 -1.62
C CYS A 41 -3.08 -0.78 -2.98
N TYR A 42 -3.58 -1.80 -3.69
CA TYR A 42 -3.11 -2.13 -5.04
C TYR A 42 -3.40 -1.03 -6.06
N MET A 43 -4.61 -0.48 -6.06
CA MET A 43 -4.99 0.61 -6.97
C MET A 43 -4.22 1.90 -6.66
N SER A 44 -3.83 2.14 -5.42
CA SER A 44 -2.94 3.25 -5.07
C SER A 44 -1.56 3.10 -5.71
N LEU A 45 -1.04 1.88 -5.88
CA LEU A 45 0.18 1.63 -6.66
C LEU A 45 -0.04 1.90 -8.15
N VAL A 46 -1.20 1.51 -8.70
CA VAL A 46 -1.58 1.83 -10.10
C VAL A 46 -1.59 3.34 -10.30
N LEU A 47 -2.18 4.10 -9.39
CA LEU A 47 -2.24 5.55 -9.47
C LEU A 47 -0.85 6.19 -9.34
N GLN A 48 0.02 5.66 -8.47
CA GLN A 48 1.42 6.09 -8.41
C GLN A 48 2.17 5.86 -9.73
N ALA A 49 1.93 4.72 -10.39
CA ALA A 49 2.50 4.43 -11.70
C ALA A 49 1.93 5.36 -12.78
N PHE A 50 0.62 5.62 -12.75
CA PHE A 50 -0.07 6.54 -13.66
C PHE A 50 0.47 7.97 -13.54
N TYR A 51 0.61 8.50 -12.32
CA TYR A 51 1.19 9.82 -12.08
C TYR A 51 2.60 9.94 -12.66
N ARG A 52 3.41 8.88 -12.51
CA ARG A 52 4.76 8.84 -13.09
C ARG A 52 4.73 8.81 -14.60
N LEU A 53 3.82 8.04 -15.19
CA LEU A 53 3.63 8.01 -16.63
C LEU A 53 3.27 9.42 -17.15
N ILE A 54 2.33 10.10 -16.51
CA ILE A 54 1.98 11.50 -16.82
C ILE A 54 3.21 12.39 -16.76
N ARG A 55 3.95 12.35 -15.66
CA ARG A 55 5.10 13.24 -15.44
C ARG A 55 6.22 13.01 -16.44
N VAL A 56 6.50 11.77 -16.81
CA VAL A 56 7.63 11.41 -17.70
C VAL A 56 7.23 11.57 -19.17
N VAL A 57 6.13 10.94 -19.58
CA VAL A 57 5.69 10.88 -20.98
C VAL A 57 4.97 12.16 -21.39
N TYR A 58 4.06 12.64 -20.55
CA TYR A 58 3.18 13.78 -20.83
C TYR A 58 3.68 15.08 -20.18
N SER A 59 5.01 15.24 -20.12
CA SER A 59 5.66 16.39 -19.48
C SER A 59 5.23 17.76 -20.03
N LYS A 60 4.72 17.81 -21.28
CA LYS A 60 4.21 19.02 -21.94
C LYS A 60 2.91 19.55 -21.33
N TYR A 61 2.08 18.68 -20.74
CA TYR A 61 0.76 19.05 -20.24
C TYR A 61 0.82 19.37 -18.73
N LYS A 62 1.03 20.65 -18.40
CA LYS A 62 1.17 21.11 -17.00
C LYS A 62 -0.10 20.85 -16.15
N PHE A 63 -1.28 20.92 -16.77
CA PHE A 63 -2.55 20.69 -16.08
C PHE A 63 -2.63 19.28 -15.46
N LEU A 64 -2.21 18.24 -16.18
CA LEU A 64 -2.21 16.85 -15.70
C LEU A 64 -1.22 16.61 -14.55
N GLN A 65 -0.25 17.51 -14.36
CA GLN A 65 0.72 17.45 -13.28
C GLN A 65 0.31 18.28 -12.06
N SER A 66 -0.83 18.97 -12.12
CA SER A 66 -1.32 19.78 -11.01
C SER A 66 -1.68 18.91 -9.80
N PHE A 67 -1.52 19.47 -8.60
CA PHE A 67 -1.91 18.80 -7.36
C PHE A 67 -3.42 18.51 -7.33
N SER A 68 -4.24 19.46 -7.80
CA SER A 68 -5.69 19.33 -7.89
C SER A 68 -6.11 18.16 -8.77
N PHE A 69 -5.48 17.98 -9.94
CA PHE A 69 -5.75 16.84 -10.81
C PHE A 69 -5.44 15.50 -10.11
N ASN A 70 -4.29 15.41 -9.44
CA ASN A 70 -3.94 14.20 -8.70
C ASN A 70 -4.92 13.91 -7.57
N LEU A 71 -5.38 14.93 -6.84
CA LEU A 71 -6.37 14.78 -5.78
C LEU A 71 -7.70 14.26 -6.33
N ILE A 72 -8.16 14.80 -7.47
CA ILE A 72 -9.36 14.32 -8.17
C ILE A 72 -9.19 12.85 -8.57
N CYS A 73 -8.04 12.46 -9.14
CA CYS A 73 -7.77 11.08 -9.49
C CYS A 73 -7.79 10.14 -8.28
N ILE A 74 -7.27 10.57 -7.12
CA ILE A 74 -7.35 9.79 -5.87
C ILE A 74 -8.83 9.57 -5.50
N VAL A 75 -9.61 10.65 -5.39
CA VAL A 75 -11.03 10.55 -4.98
C VAL A 75 -11.83 9.68 -5.95
N LEU A 76 -11.63 9.87 -7.26
CA LEU A 76 -12.29 9.06 -8.29
C LEU A 76 -11.87 7.59 -8.20
N GLN A 77 -10.59 7.29 -7.96
CA GLN A 77 -10.12 5.92 -7.77
C GLN A 77 -10.85 5.24 -6.61
N TRP A 78 -10.98 5.90 -5.45
CA TRP A 78 -11.70 5.36 -4.31
C TRP A 78 -13.17 5.09 -4.63
N ILE A 79 -13.87 6.05 -5.24
CA ILE A 79 -15.28 5.89 -5.62
C ILE A 79 -15.45 4.73 -6.62
N ILE A 80 -14.65 4.70 -7.68
CA ILE A 80 -14.72 3.66 -8.71
C ILE A 80 -14.44 2.29 -8.09
N TYR A 81 -13.43 2.18 -7.24
CA TYR A 81 -13.05 0.91 -6.65
C TYR A 81 -14.09 0.39 -5.65
N PHE A 82 -14.62 1.28 -4.80
CA PHE A 82 -15.70 0.96 -3.89
C PHE A 82 -16.94 0.46 -4.64
N LEU A 83 -17.35 1.17 -5.70
CA LEU A 83 -18.46 0.76 -6.56
C LEU A 83 -18.17 -0.55 -7.30
N LEU A 84 -16.91 -0.81 -7.66
CA LEU A 84 -16.50 -2.03 -8.33
C LEU A 84 -16.57 -3.24 -7.39
N LEU A 85 -16.23 -3.11 -6.11
CA LEU A 85 -16.37 -4.21 -5.15
C LEU A 85 -17.75 -4.29 -4.50
N LEU A 86 -18.57 -3.25 -4.56
CA LEU A 86 -19.92 -3.22 -3.98
C LEU A 86 -20.82 -4.41 -4.36
N PRO A 87 -20.83 -4.93 -5.62
CA PRO A 87 -21.61 -6.11 -5.97
C PRO A 87 -21.25 -7.36 -5.15
N SER A 88 -20.00 -7.47 -4.69
CA SER A 88 -19.56 -8.59 -3.85
C SER A 88 -20.21 -8.57 -2.46
N TYR A 89 -20.59 -7.39 -1.95
CA TYR A 89 -21.32 -7.24 -0.69
C TYR A 89 -22.78 -7.70 -0.80
N PHE A 90 -23.43 -7.38 -1.92
CA PHE A 90 -24.84 -7.74 -2.19
C PHE A 90 -25.03 -9.07 -2.94
N TRP A 91 -23.97 -9.87 -3.05
CA TRP A 91 -24.02 -11.14 -3.76
C TRP A 91 -25.10 -12.08 -3.18
N PRO A 92 -25.79 -12.92 -3.98
CA PRO A 92 -26.77 -13.86 -3.47
C PRO A 92 -26.14 -14.86 -2.49
N GLY A 93 -26.59 -14.78 -1.24
CA GLY A 93 -25.99 -15.46 -0.09
C GLY A 93 -24.80 -14.66 0.47
N PRO A 94 -24.58 -14.68 1.80
CA PRO A 94 -23.48 -13.93 2.39
C PRO A 94 -22.14 -14.40 1.82
N LEU A 95 -21.55 -13.60 0.94
CA LEU A 95 -20.22 -13.85 0.41
C LEU A 95 -19.18 -13.78 1.52
N TYR A 96 -19.39 -12.87 2.46
CA TYR A 96 -18.57 -12.72 3.65
C TYR A 96 -19.24 -13.48 4.80
N SER A 97 -18.56 -14.47 5.36
CA SER A 97 -19.04 -15.28 6.48
C SER A 97 -17.98 -15.40 7.56
N PHE A 98 -18.43 -15.59 8.79
CA PHE A 98 -17.55 -15.91 9.91
C PHE A 98 -17.03 -17.35 9.77
N HIS A 99 -15.70 -17.50 9.84
CA HIS A 99 -15.03 -18.79 9.80
C HIS A 99 -14.71 -19.27 11.21
N GLU A 100 -15.46 -20.24 11.72
CA GLU A 100 -15.31 -20.73 13.10
C GLU A 100 -13.94 -21.35 13.38
N SER A 101 -13.34 -21.99 12.36
CA SER A 101 -12.05 -22.66 12.49
C SER A 101 -10.88 -21.69 12.70
N ALA A 102 -11.00 -20.48 12.16
CA ALA A 102 -9.95 -19.48 12.12
C ALA A 102 -10.32 -18.15 12.81
N TYR A 103 -11.55 -18.03 13.33
CA TYR A 103 -12.08 -16.89 14.08
C TYR A 103 -11.94 -15.55 13.33
N TYR A 104 -12.24 -15.53 12.02
CA TYR A 104 -12.21 -14.29 11.24
C TYR A 104 -13.35 -14.21 10.21
N CYS A 105 -13.60 -13.01 9.71
CA CYS A 105 -14.62 -12.73 8.70
C CYS A 105 -13.98 -12.65 7.31
N GLY A 106 -14.44 -13.48 6.38
CA GLY A 106 -13.86 -13.51 5.04
C GLY A 106 -14.71 -14.28 4.03
N ILE A 107 -14.19 -14.37 2.81
CA ILE A 107 -14.85 -15.11 1.74
C ILE A 107 -14.48 -16.61 1.87
N PRO A 108 -15.45 -17.51 2.07
CA PRO A 108 -15.21 -18.95 2.08
C PRO A 108 -14.78 -19.44 0.69
N TYR A 109 -13.88 -20.42 0.62
CA TYR A 109 -13.40 -20.97 -0.65
C TYR A 109 -14.51 -21.67 -1.46
N GLU A 110 -15.58 -22.10 -0.81
CA GLU A 110 -16.77 -22.70 -1.44
C GLU A 110 -17.52 -21.71 -2.34
N LYS A 111 -17.40 -20.39 -2.11
CA LYS A 111 -18.06 -19.36 -2.91
C LYS A 111 -17.18 -18.96 -4.08
N VAL A 112 -16.89 -19.94 -4.93
CA VAL A 112 -15.93 -19.87 -6.04
C VAL A 112 -16.11 -18.63 -6.91
N PHE A 113 -17.34 -18.32 -7.35
CA PHE A 113 -17.59 -17.16 -8.21
C PHE A 113 -17.28 -15.83 -7.52
N GLY A 114 -17.70 -15.65 -6.28
CA GLY A 114 -17.46 -14.42 -5.54
C GLY A 114 -15.97 -14.27 -5.16
N LEU A 115 -15.32 -15.37 -4.77
CA LEU A 115 -13.87 -15.39 -4.53
C LEU A 115 -13.10 -15.03 -5.81
N SER A 116 -13.41 -15.67 -6.94
CA SER A 116 -12.78 -15.39 -8.24
C SER A 116 -13.02 -13.94 -8.67
N TYR A 117 -14.23 -13.41 -8.49
CA TYR A 117 -14.54 -12.01 -8.77
C TYR A 117 -13.68 -11.06 -7.93
N THR A 118 -13.60 -11.27 -6.61
CA THR A 118 -12.80 -10.44 -5.71
C THR A 118 -11.31 -10.54 -6.02
N VAL A 119 -10.80 -11.75 -6.30
CA VAL A 119 -9.40 -11.98 -6.69
C VAL A 119 -9.04 -11.26 -7.99
N MET A 120 -9.90 -11.33 -9.00
CA MET A 120 -9.66 -10.64 -10.28
C MET A 120 -9.59 -9.12 -10.10
N ASN A 121 -10.48 -8.56 -9.29
CA ASN A 121 -10.53 -7.11 -9.04
C ASN A 121 -9.42 -6.60 -8.11
N ILE A 122 -8.97 -7.38 -7.13
CA ILE A 122 -7.90 -6.98 -6.20
C ILE A 122 -6.51 -7.23 -6.77
N PHE A 123 -6.29 -8.34 -7.47
CA PHE A 123 -4.94 -8.72 -7.91
C PHE A 123 -4.77 -8.59 -9.42
N PHE A 124 -5.62 -9.23 -10.21
CA PHE A 124 -5.37 -9.41 -11.64
C PHE A 124 -5.41 -8.08 -12.41
N PHE A 125 -6.49 -7.30 -12.26
CA PHE A 125 -6.60 -6.01 -12.96
C PHE A 125 -5.52 -5.01 -12.53
N PRO A 126 -5.22 -4.79 -11.24
CA PRO A 126 -4.13 -3.90 -10.85
C PRO A 126 -2.77 -4.32 -11.40
N ILE A 127 -2.44 -5.63 -11.42
CA ILE A 127 -1.19 -6.14 -12.00
C ILE A 127 -1.13 -5.88 -13.51
N ILE A 128 -2.23 -6.08 -14.24
CA ILE A 128 -2.29 -5.76 -15.68
C ILE A 128 -2.07 -4.26 -15.90
N TYR A 129 -2.79 -3.41 -15.18
CA TYR A 129 -2.63 -1.96 -15.31
C TYR A 129 -1.20 -1.52 -15.01
N LEU A 130 -0.59 -2.04 -13.95
CA LEU A 130 0.81 -1.77 -13.61
C LEU A 130 1.76 -2.22 -14.71
N THR A 131 1.56 -3.42 -15.26
CA THR A 131 2.38 -3.97 -16.35
C THR A 131 2.30 -3.08 -17.58
N ILE A 132 1.10 -2.65 -17.98
CA ILE A 132 0.90 -1.74 -19.12
C ILE A 132 1.58 -0.39 -18.88
N MET A 133 1.35 0.22 -17.71
CA MET A 133 1.91 1.53 -17.37
C MET A 133 3.44 1.52 -17.35
N TYR A 134 4.04 0.50 -16.72
CA TYR A 134 5.49 0.36 -16.67
C TYR A 134 6.10 -0.05 -18.01
N GLY A 135 5.43 -0.91 -18.78
CA GLY A 135 5.85 -1.24 -20.15
C GLY A 135 5.95 0.01 -21.01
N ARG A 136 4.92 0.87 -20.98
CA ARG A 136 4.93 2.15 -21.71
C ARG A 136 5.99 3.12 -21.18
N LEU A 137 6.19 3.19 -19.87
CA LEU A 137 7.22 4.04 -19.27
C LEU A 137 8.63 3.61 -19.70
N LEU A 138 8.93 2.32 -19.64
CA LEU A 138 10.22 1.76 -20.03
C LEU A 138 10.48 1.94 -21.53
N TYR A 139 9.47 1.68 -22.36
CA TYR A 139 9.54 1.91 -23.80
C TYR A 139 9.91 3.38 -24.11
N PHE A 140 9.24 4.33 -23.47
CA PHE A 140 9.53 5.76 -23.66
C PHE A 140 10.94 6.15 -23.22
N ILE A 141 11.39 5.67 -22.05
CA ILE A 141 12.74 5.95 -21.53
C ILE A 141 13.80 5.37 -22.48
N HIS A 142 13.61 4.14 -22.96
CA HIS A 142 14.55 3.49 -23.85
C HIS A 142 14.64 4.22 -25.20
N HIS A 143 13.50 4.59 -25.77
CA HIS A 143 13.45 5.34 -27.02
C HIS A 143 14.13 6.72 -26.88
N GLN A 144 13.89 7.42 -25.78
CA GLN A 144 14.53 8.71 -25.51
C GLN A 144 16.05 8.59 -25.26
N ALA A 145 16.49 7.52 -24.59
CA ALA A 145 17.91 7.27 -24.35
C ALA A 145 18.67 6.94 -25.65
N ALA A 146 18.02 6.29 -26.61
CA ALA A 146 18.58 5.98 -27.93
C ALA A 146 18.77 7.22 -28.80
N SER A 147 17.92 8.25 -28.64
CA SER A 147 18.13 9.54 -29.31
C SER A 147 19.37 10.25 -28.72
N GLN A 148 20.52 10.11 -29.40
CA GLN A 148 21.86 10.51 -28.93
C GLN A 148 22.02 12.01 -28.59
N LEU A 149 21.02 12.83 -28.88
CA LEU A 149 21.01 14.28 -28.61
C LEU A 149 20.61 14.62 -27.16
N SER A 150 20.29 13.63 -26.31
CA SER A 150 19.92 13.91 -24.92
C SER A 150 21.14 14.35 -24.08
N GLY A 151 21.27 15.65 -23.82
CA GLY A 151 22.36 16.21 -23.01
C GLY A 151 22.49 15.59 -21.61
N ALA A 152 23.66 15.74 -20.98
CA ALA A 152 23.99 15.12 -19.68
C ALA A 152 22.93 15.35 -18.57
N ARG A 153 22.23 16.49 -18.60
CA ARG A 153 21.13 16.81 -17.66
C ARG A 153 19.92 15.88 -17.83
N GLN A 154 19.56 15.51 -19.06
CA GLN A 154 18.45 14.59 -19.36
C GLN A 154 18.77 13.18 -18.88
N ARG A 155 20.02 12.72 -19.08
CA ARG A 155 20.48 11.41 -18.57
C ARG A 155 20.38 11.30 -17.06
N ARG A 156 20.82 12.33 -16.32
CA ARG A 156 20.70 12.35 -14.84
C ARG A 156 19.23 12.29 -14.38
N LYS A 157 18.33 13.00 -15.08
CA LYS A 157 16.89 12.95 -14.79
C LYS A 157 16.32 11.55 -15.04
N ALA A 158 16.64 10.94 -16.18
CA ALA A 158 16.22 9.58 -16.51
C ALA A 158 16.74 8.54 -15.51
N GLN A 159 18.00 8.62 -15.08
CA GLN A 159 18.56 7.75 -14.05
C GLN A 159 17.82 7.86 -12.71
N ARG A 160 17.46 9.09 -12.30
CA ARG A 160 16.65 9.30 -11.10
C ARG A 160 15.29 8.66 -11.24
N ASP A 161 14.61 8.87 -12.37
CA ASP A 161 13.27 8.33 -12.61
C ASP A 161 13.28 6.79 -12.72
N LEU A 162 14.35 6.19 -13.26
CA LEU A 162 14.60 4.74 -13.25
C LEU A 162 14.82 4.20 -11.83
N MET A 163 15.63 4.87 -11.00
CA MET A 163 15.84 4.45 -9.62
C MET A 163 14.53 4.46 -8.84
N ILE A 164 13.72 5.50 -9.04
CA ILE A 164 12.41 5.60 -8.39
C ILE A 164 11.46 4.50 -8.95
N THR A 165 11.51 4.19 -10.25
CA THR A 165 10.73 3.11 -10.87
C THR A 165 11.09 1.74 -10.32
N ARG A 166 12.38 1.41 -10.22
CA ARG A 166 12.89 0.18 -9.62
C ARG A 166 12.36 -0.02 -8.19
N ARG A 167 12.28 1.06 -7.42
CA ARG A 167 11.70 1.04 -6.06
C ARG A 167 10.23 0.61 -6.05
N ILE A 168 9.39 1.13 -6.95
CA ILE A 168 7.99 0.67 -7.02
C ILE A 168 7.92 -0.78 -7.49
N LEU A 169 8.74 -1.20 -8.45
CA LEU A 169 8.75 -2.60 -8.89
C LEU A 169 9.08 -3.55 -7.73
N PHE A 170 10.05 -3.19 -6.88
CA PHE A 170 10.32 -3.95 -5.65
C PHE A 170 9.13 -3.93 -4.69
N THR A 171 8.49 -2.78 -4.48
CA THR A 171 7.28 -2.67 -3.67
C THR A 171 6.15 -3.55 -4.21
N LEU A 172 5.97 -3.61 -5.53
CA LEU A 172 4.98 -4.44 -6.18
C LEU A 172 5.25 -5.92 -5.95
N ILE A 173 6.49 -6.37 -6.21
CA ILE A 173 6.89 -7.77 -5.99
C ILE A 173 6.65 -8.16 -4.53
N ALA A 174 7.04 -7.31 -3.59
CA ALA A 174 6.86 -7.57 -2.17
C ALA A 174 5.40 -7.60 -1.72
N LEU A 175 4.53 -6.84 -2.40
CA LEU A 175 3.09 -6.86 -2.14
C LEU A 175 2.43 -8.12 -2.75
N THR A 176 2.85 -8.54 -3.95
CA THR A 176 2.24 -9.67 -4.66
C THR A 176 2.74 -11.03 -4.20
N LEU A 177 4.03 -11.15 -3.85
CA LEU A 177 4.66 -12.44 -3.55
C LEU A 177 3.97 -13.20 -2.39
N PRO A 178 3.62 -12.56 -1.26
CA PRO A 178 2.92 -13.26 -0.18
C PRO A 178 1.43 -13.52 -0.49
N GLY A 179 0.87 -12.86 -1.51
CA GLY A 179 -0.49 -13.10 -2.00
C GLY A 179 -0.59 -14.29 -2.97
N LEU A 180 0.53 -14.73 -3.57
CA LEU A 180 0.54 -15.85 -4.53
C LEU A 180 -0.01 -17.16 -3.95
N PRO A 181 0.31 -17.58 -2.71
CA PRO A 181 -0.29 -18.79 -2.13
C PRO A 181 -1.82 -18.73 -2.10
N ASN A 182 -2.40 -17.58 -1.79
CA ASN A 182 -3.86 -17.40 -1.78
C ASN A 182 -4.46 -17.50 -3.18
N LEU A 183 -3.76 -16.97 -4.20
CA LEU A 183 -4.16 -17.14 -5.59
C LEU A 183 -4.13 -18.62 -6.00
N ILE A 184 -3.04 -19.33 -5.67
CA ILE A 184 -2.90 -20.76 -5.97
C ILE A 184 -4.02 -21.56 -5.30
N PHE A 185 -4.32 -21.30 -4.03
CA PHE A 185 -5.42 -21.98 -3.34
C PHE A 185 -6.77 -21.64 -3.94
N ALA A 186 -7.04 -20.38 -4.26
CA ALA A 186 -8.26 -20.01 -4.96
C ALA A 186 -8.39 -20.76 -6.29
N PHE A 187 -7.31 -20.88 -7.08
CA PHE A 187 -7.32 -21.66 -8.32
C PHE A 187 -7.51 -23.16 -8.07
N MET A 188 -6.84 -23.74 -7.07
CA MET A 188 -7.01 -25.15 -6.72
C MET A 188 -8.45 -25.47 -6.32
N THR A 189 -9.11 -24.60 -5.54
CA THR A 189 -10.51 -24.79 -5.13
C THR A 189 -11.50 -24.55 -6.27
N ASN A 190 -11.11 -23.83 -7.32
CA ASN A 190 -11.90 -23.75 -8.56
C ASN A 190 -11.86 -25.09 -9.34
N ILE A 191 -10.77 -25.86 -9.24
CA ILE A 191 -10.59 -27.14 -9.95
C ILE A 191 -11.22 -28.29 -9.16
N ASP A 192 -10.99 -28.34 -7.85
CA ASP A 192 -11.47 -29.40 -6.98
C ASP A 192 -12.08 -28.80 -5.71
N VAL A 193 -13.40 -28.90 -5.63
CA VAL A 193 -14.21 -28.40 -4.52
C VAL A 193 -13.91 -29.17 -3.22
N HIS A 194 -13.44 -30.42 -3.27
CA HIS A 194 -13.14 -31.19 -2.07
C HIS A 194 -11.98 -30.59 -1.24
N LEU A 195 -11.15 -29.76 -1.85
CA LEU A 195 -10.06 -29.05 -1.19
C LEU A 195 -10.52 -27.79 -0.43
N SER A 196 -11.72 -27.25 -0.67
CA SER A 196 -12.18 -25.95 -0.14
C SER A 196 -12.42 -25.88 1.38
N GLY A 197 -12.30 -27.02 2.08
CA GLY A 197 -12.50 -27.12 3.53
C GLY A 197 -11.21 -27.25 4.35
N SER A 198 -10.03 -27.23 3.73
CA SER A 198 -8.79 -27.48 4.47
C SER A 198 -8.47 -26.36 5.46
N TYR A 199 -8.30 -26.73 6.73
CA TYR A 199 -7.96 -25.84 7.83
C TYR A 199 -6.77 -24.91 7.54
N TYR A 200 -5.76 -25.43 6.85
CA TYR A 200 -4.53 -24.70 6.55
C TYR A 200 -4.73 -23.57 5.53
N MET A 201 -5.66 -23.74 4.57
CA MET A 201 -5.93 -22.73 3.54
C MET A 201 -6.47 -21.44 4.15
N TYR A 202 -7.39 -21.55 5.12
CA TYR A 202 -7.96 -20.41 5.82
C TYR A 202 -6.94 -19.66 6.68
N ARG A 203 -6.01 -20.39 7.33
CA ARG A 203 -4.92 -19.75 8.09
C ARG A 203 -3.95 -18.99 7.19
N ILE A 204 -3.58 -19.58 6.05
CA ILE A 204 -2.68 -18.92 5.09
C ILE A 204 -3.37 -17.69 4.48
N GLN A 205 -4.67 -17.78 4.18
CA GLN A 205 -5.47 -16.66 3.69
C GLN A 205 -5.43 -15.45 4.63
N PHE A 206 -5.51 -15.69 5.94
CA PHE A 206 -5.46 -14.63 6.94
C PHE A 206 -4.03 -14.14 7.23
N MET A 207 -3.06 -15.05 7.31
CA MET A 207 -1.66 -14.70 7.60
C MET A 207 -0.99 -13.96 6.44
N GLY A 208 -1.30 -14.31 5.19
CA GLY A 208 -0.68 -13.72 4.00
C GLY A 208 -0.76 -12.20 3.97
N PRO A 209 -1.95 -11.58 4.09
CA PRO A 209 -2.09 -10.13 4.12
C PRO A 209 -1.39 -9.47 5.31
N THR A 210 -1.40 -10.11 6.49
CA THR A 210 -0.70 -9.60 7.69
C THR A 210 0.82 -9.54 7.47
N VAL A 211 1.39 -10.63 6.95
CA VAL A 211 2.80 -10.71 6.57
C VAL A 211 3.12 -9.69 5.47
N THR A 212 2.21 -9.50 4.51
CA THR A 212 2.36 -8.51 3.43
C THR A 212 2.46 -7.10 3.97
N VAL A 213 1.56 -6.69 4.87
CA VAL A 213 1.58 -5.36 5.49
C VAL A 213 2.85 -5.15 6.31
N PHE A 214 3.30 -6.16 7.04
CA PHE A 214 4.55 -6.11 7.80
C PHE A 214 5.77 -5.91 6.88
N ILE A 215 5.91 -6.74 5.85
CA ILE A 215 7.00 -6.63 4.86
C ILE A 215 6.95 -5.26 4.17
N PHE A 216 5.77 -4.82 3.75
CA PHE A 216 5.56 -3.55 3.07
C PHE A 216 5.96 -2.35 3.95
N SER A 217 5.60 -2.38 5.24
CA SER A 217 5.95 -1.34 6.21
C SER A 217 7.47 -1.22 6.37
N ILE A 218 8.16 -2.35 6.49
CA ILE A 218 9.62 -2.41 6.54
C ILE A 218 10.23 -1.87 5.25
N LEU A 219 9.71 -2.30 4.09
CA LEU A 219 10.23 -1.87 2.80
C LEU A 219 10.07 -0.36 2.56
N ILE A 220 8.96 0.25 2.97
CA ILE A 220 8.78 1.71 2.86
C ILE A 220 9.91 2.45 3.57
N ILE A 221 10.31 1.99 4.76
CA ILE A 221 11.39 2.59 5.54
C ILE A 221 12.73 2.51 4.79
N PHE A 222 13.03 1.35 4.18
CA PHE A 222 14.28 1.16 3.45
C PHE A 222 14.31 1.84 2.07
N ILE A 223 13.16 1.87 1.40
CA ILE A 223 13.01 2.38 0.02
C ILE A 223 12.96 3.91 0.00
N ASN A 224 12.38 4.54 1.03
CA ASN A 224 12.22 5.98 1.07
C ASN A 224 13.42 6.66 1.77
N PRO A 225 14.32 7.33 1.02
CA PRO A 225 15.50 7.96 1.61
C PRO A 225 15.13 9.11 2.57
N GLN A 226 13.98 9.76 2.38
CA GLN A 226 13.54 10.83 3.27
C GLN A 226 13.17 10.28 4.65
N ILE A 227 12.42 9.18 4.70
CA ILE A 227 12.09 8.48 5.96
C ILE A 227 13.37 8.00 6.63
N LYS A 228 14.28 7.39 5.87
CA LYS A 228 15.59 6.97 6.39
C LYS A 228 16.38 8.15 6.98
N GLN A 229 16.41 9.31 6.32
CA GLN A 229 17.08 10.50 6.83
C GLN A 229 16.41 11.04 8.10
N ILE A 230 15.07 11.03 8.19
CA ILE A 230 14.34 11.44 9.39
C ILE A 230 14.66 10.49 10.56
N LEU A 231 14.64 9.17 10.33
CA LEU A 231 14.98 8.18 11.36
C LEU A 231 16.43 8.30 11.85
N ILE A 232 17.37 8.52 10.93
CA ILE A 232 18.77 8.79 11.26
C ILE A 232 18.85 10.06 12.13
N LYS A 233 18.20 11.15 11.72
CA LYS A 233 18.16 12.40 12.51
C LYS A 233 17.56 12.19 13.90
N LEU A 234 16.45 11.47 14.03
CA LEU A 234 15.84 11.17 15.33
C LEU A 234 16.77 10.33 16.21
N LYS A 235 17.47 9.35 15.64
CA LYS A 235 18.45 8.53 16.37
C LYS A 235 19.65 9.34 16.88
N PHE A 236 20.13 10.32 16.10
CA PHE A 236 21.29 11.14 16.47
C PHE A 236 20.93 12.36 17.34
N CYS A 237 19.76 12.99 17.14
CA CYS A 237 19.30 14.11 17.97
C CYS A 237 18.92 13.68 19.40
N GLY A 238 18.49 12.42 19.61
CA GLY A 238 18.23 11.89 20.95
C GLY A 238 19.48 11.85 21.86
N ASN A 239 20.70 11.92 21.29
CA ASN A 239 21.96 11.92 22.03
C ASN A 239 22.66 13.29 22.04
N GLN A 240 22.06 14.32 21.46
CA GLN A 240 22.64 15.66 21.49
C GLN A 240 22.05 16.42 22.68
N ILE A 241 22.58 16.16 23.88
CA ILE A 241 22.45 17.10 25.00
C ILE A 241 23.15 18.37 24.52
N VAL A 242 22.39 19.36 24.05
CA VAL A 242 22.94 20.68 23.74
C VAL A 242 23.47 21.21 25.06
N PRO A 243 24.79 21.41 25.22
CA PRO A 243 25.31 21.98 26.45
C PRO A 243 24.69 23.38 26.60
N ILE A 244 24.01 23.60 27.73
CA ILE A 244 23.30 24.85 28.08
C ILE A 244 24.24 26.08 28.03
N GLU A 245 25.55 25.84 28.08
CA GLU A 245 26.58 26.86 28.14
C GLU A 245 26.63 27.78 26.91
N SER A 246 26.22 27.34 25.72
CA SER A 246 26.21 28.20 24.53
C SER A 246 25.02 29.17 24.47
N THR A 247 23.90 28.84 25.13
CA THR A 247 22.71 29.72 25.15
C THR A 247 22.90 30.90 26.11
N MET A 248 23.69 30.72 27.18
CA MET A 248 24.03 31.83 28.07
C MET A 248 24.98 32.86 27.43
N ARG A 249 25.86 32.45 26.51
CA ARG A 249 26.77 33.40 25.84
C ARG A 249 26.07 34.28 24.80
N GLU A 250 25.03 33.79 24.12
CA GLU A 250 24.23 34.62 23.21
C GLU A 250 23.37 35.66 23.95
N LEU A 251 22.89 35.36 25.16
CA LEU A 251 22.21 36.36 26.01
C LEU A 251 23.16 37.40 26.60
N GLN A 252 24.46 37.13 26.65
CA GLN A 252 25.48 38.06 27.15
C GLN A 252 26.15 38.90 26.07
N GLN A 253 25.76 38.79 24.79
CA GLN A 253 26.33 39.60 23.73
C GLN A 253 25.46 40.87 23.52
N PRO A 254 25.84 42.03 24.10
CA PRO A 254 25.12 43.27 23.86
C PRO A 254 25.19 43.62 22.38
N SER A 255 24.03 43.86 21.79
CA SER A 255 23.83 44.33 20.42
C SER A 255 24.49 45.69 20.23
N ILE A 256 25.76 45.68 19.79
CA ILE A 256 26.43 46.87 19.26
C ILE A 256 25.77 47.16 17.91
N LEU A 257 24.82 48.09 17.92
CA LEU A 257 24.21 48.66 16.72
C LEU A 257 25.32 49.16 15.79
N GLN A 258 25.49 48.53 14.63
CA GLN A 258 26.23 49.15 13.53
C GLN A 258 25.31 50.12 12.79
N PRO A 259 25.71 51.40 12.62
CA PRO A 259 24.94 52.37 11.88
C PRO A 259 24.94 52.03 10.39
N THR A 260 23.74 51.85 9.85
CA THR A 260 23.45 51.66 8.44
C THR A 260 23.96 52.85 7.64
N GLN A 261 24.97 52.65 6.79
CA GLN A 261 25.37 53.64 5.81
C GLN A 261 24.41 53.61 4.63
N VAL A 262 23.65 54.69 4.47
CA VAL A 262 22.82 54.97 3.30
C VAL A 262 23.73 55.53 2.22
N GLN A 263 23.99 54.76 1.16
CA GLN A 263 24.57 55.29 -0.07
C GLN A 263 23.43 55.84 -0.94
N ILE A 264 23.52 57.14 -1.23
CA ILE A 264 22.65 57.89 -2.15
C ILE A 264 23.28 57.86 -3.54
#